data_AF-A0A1M7PL77-F1
#
_entry.id   AF-A0A1M7PL77-F1
#
_cell.length_a   1.000
_cell.length_b   1.000
_cell.length_c   1.000
_cell.angle_alpha   90.00
_cell.angle_beta   90.00
_cell.angle_gamma   90.00
#
_symmetry.space_group_name_H-M   'P 1'
#
loop_
_entity.id
_entity.type
_entity.pdbx_description
1 polymer ?
#
loop_
_entity_poly.entity_id
_entity_poly.type
_entity_poly.pdbx_seq_one_letter_code
_entity_poly.pdbx_strand_id
1 'polypeptide(L)'
;MRSAVNMSLCLLLCLVTLTAQSQRRKSTKGKSKARTTKTAKIVTPSYTASQQVQMRKSFYLLYLLERTGPAHDAIVKDAVFNQIAKDRQARLTAAYSQCADAACIGKALEWTAAEIQEVGEEFKRLAVTNPDITETVQRLKVVDRYPLYAENPDTTFIRKAWQDVAAGINHVCRVYLQGLPPRYPRIDSISFRPSDPGFVKQVKTAVQQIMPIGTGNTFYKQSLLGSLKALEINGRDEATRYEPLYKAQNAAPFAKLKRTNWNAYRFSTIMVPGSGPGKAGQTMDSMGIFRCKLAAEQYRDNVAPFIIVSGGHVHPYKTPFCEAIEMKKYMVDKLGIPDSVVIIEPHARHTTTNIRNAVRLVYLFNIPASKPMLIVSDSFQSLAIEKMAARFINEIGYLPYTGLERKAPTENIILPDLKAWQQDPEDPLDP
;
A
#
# COMPACT_ATOMS: atom_id res chain seq x y z
N MET A 1 -70.22 1.19 -20.26
CA MET A 1 -71.20 0.42 -21.05
C MET A 1 -70.60 -0.96 -21.34
N ARG A 2 -71.38 -2.02 -21.10
CA ARG A 2 -71.48 -3.34 -21.79
C ARG A 2 -70.19 -3.90 -22.44
N SER A 3 -69.61 -4.99 -21.95
CA SER A 3 -70.07 -6.41 -22.04
C SER A 3 -69.87 -7.03 -23.44
N ALA A 4 -69.50 -8.31 -23.65
CA ALA A 4 -68.94 -9.40 -22.82
C ALA A 4 -68.69 -10.64 -23.76
N VAL A 5 -68.52 -11.87 -23.21
CA VAL A 5 -68.81 -13.19 -23.87
C VAL A 5 -67.68 -13.72 -24.82
N ASN A 6 -67.21 -14.98 -24.85
CA ASN A 6 -67.64 -16.30 -24.32
C ASN A 6 -66.42 -17.23 -23.98
N MET A 7 -66.38 -17.98 -22.85
CA MET A 7 -66.83 -19.38 -22.56
C MET A 7 -66.00 -20.59 -23.08
N SER A 8 -65.47 -21.40 -22.15
CA SER A 8 -66.04 -22.72 -21.71
C SER A 8 -65.20 -23.29 -20.54
N LEU A 9 -65.74 -23.63 -19.35
CA LEU A 9 -66.45 -24.87 -18.92
C LEU A 9 -65.56 -26.14 -18.92
N CYS A 10 -65.54 -27.06 -17.94
CA CYS A 10 -66.44 -27.43 -16.81
C CYS A 10 -65.60 -27.98 -15.61
N LEU A 11 -65.92 -27.75 -14.32
CA LEU A 11 -66.73 -28.58 -13.36
C LEU A 11 -66.10 -29.99 -13.04
N LEU A 12 -66.16 -30.60 -11.82
CA LEU A 12 -67.02 -30.44 -10.63
C LEU A 12 -66.37 -30.95 -9.30
N LEU A 13 -66.73 -30.30 -8.18
CA LEU A 13 -66.88 -30.67 -6.74
C LEU A 13 -66.46 -32.04 -6.13
N CYS A 14 -66.00 -32.01 -4.85
CA CYS A 14 -66.85 -32.28 -3.65
C CYS A 14 -66.17 -31.99 -2.28
N LEU A 15 -67.00 -31.64 -1.27
CA LEU A 15 -66.64 -31.35 0.15
C LEU A 15 -67.14 -32.47 1.11
N VAL A 16 -66.95 -32.23 2.43
CA VAL A 16 -67.62 -32.84 3.64
C VAL A 16 -66.84 -34.03 4.27
N THR A 17 -66.60 -34.17 5.59
CA THR A 17 -67.05 -33.47 6.83
C THR A 17 -65.90 -33.18 7.84
N LEU A 18 -66.18 -32.50 8.97
CA LEU A 18 -65.37 -32.51 10.20
C LEU A 18 -65.68 -33.72 11.11
N THR A 19 -64.72 -34.13 11.95
CA THR A 19 -64.93 -34.46 13.37
C THR A 19 -63.68 -34.16 14.20
N ALA A 20 -63.85 -33.85 15.49
CA ALA A 20 -62.78 -33.67 16.46
C ALA A 20 -62.96 -34.61 17.64
N GLN A 21 -61.88 -35.25 18.12
CA GLN A 21 -61.85 -35.92 19.43
C GLN A 21 -60.41 -36.01 19.97
N SER A 22 -60.29 -36.14 21.28
CA SER A 22 -59.05 -35.90 22.02
C SER A 22 -58.42 -37.16 22.65
N GLN A 23 -57.17 -37.01 23.09
CA GLN A 23 -56.42 -37.88 24.02
C GLN A 23 -56.04 -39.31 23.56
N ARG A 24 -54.73 -39.55 23.43
CA ARG A 24 -53.96 -40.29 24.46
C ARG A 24 -52.44 -40.23 24.21
N ARG A 25 -51.66 -40.09 25.29
CA ARG A 25 -50.20 -40.21 25.27
C ARG A 25 -49.78 -41.65 24.97
N LYS A 26 -48.81 -41.85 24.07
CA LYS A 26 -47.89 -43.00 24.09
C LYS A 26 -46.47 -42.50 23.85
N SER A 27 -45.55 -42.90 24.73
CA SER A 27 -44.13 -42.59 24.62
C SER A 27 -43.47 -43.51 23.58
N THR A 28 -42.64 -42.93 22.71
CA THR A 28 -41.71 -43.70 21.86
C THR A 28 -40.32 -43.09 21.96
N LYS A 29 -39.32 -43.95 22.20
CA LYS A 29 -37.91 -43.54 22.36
C LYS A 29 -37.41 -42.93 21.04
N GLY A 30 -37.09 -41.65 21.05
CA GLY A 30 -36.42 -40.99 19.93
C GLY A 30 -35.02 -41.57 19.72
N LYS A 31 -34.75 -42.12 18.53
CA LYS A 31 -33.40 -42.55 18.14
C LYS A 31 -32.46 -41.33 18.16
N SER A 32 -31.30 -41.49 18.79
CA SER A 32 -30.22 -40.50 18.73
C SER A 32 -29.82 -40.25 17.27
N LYS A 33 -30.10 -39.06 16.74
CA LYS A 33 -29.51 -38.63 15.46
C LYS A 33 -28.08 -38.23 15.74
N ALA A 34 -27.15 -38.87 15.03
CA ALA A 34 -25.73 -38.54 15.10
C ALA A 34 -25.53 -37.03 14.93
N ARG A 35 -24.85 -36.41 15.90
CA ARG A 35 -24.55 -34.99 15.91
C ARG A 35 -23.53 -34.71 14.83
N THR A 36 -23.99 -34.36 13.63
CA THR A 36 -23.11 -33.97 12.52
C THR A 36 -22.27 -32.79 13.00
N THR A 37 -20.99 -33.03 13.24
CA THR A 37 -20.03 -31.99 13.59
C THR A 37 -19.99 -31.04 12.41
N LYS A 38 -20.59 -29.85 12.56
CA LYS A 38 -20.38 -28.77 11.59
C LYS A 38 -18.89 -28.47 11.63
N THR A 39 -18.16 -28.93 10.61
CA THR A 39 -16.80 -28.49 10.36
C THR A 39 -16.86 -26.97 10.33
N ALA A 40 -16.23 -26.32 11.31
CA ALA A 40 -16.18 -24.87 11.31
C ALA A 40 -15.54 -24.46 9.99
N LYS A 41 -16.23 -23.64 9.18
CA LYS A 41 -15.57 -23.00 8.04
C LYS A 41 -14.37 -22.29 8.62
N ILE A 42 -13.17 -22.71 8.19
CA ILE A 42 -11.95 -21.95 8.48
C ILE A 42 -12.17 -20.61 7.81
N VAL A 43 -12.49 -19.60 8.62
CA VAL A 43 -12.56 -18.22 8.17
C VAL A 43 -11.12 -17.79 8.01
N THR A 44 -10.54 -18.03 6.83
CA THR A 44 -9.26 -17.45 6.45
C THR A 44 -9.38 -15.95 6.70
N PRO A 45 -8.56 -15.35 7.60
CA PRO A 45 -8.77 -13.96 7.97
C PRO A 45 -8.56 -13.08 6.75
N SER A 46 -9.63 -12.35 6.41
CA SER A 46 -9.65 -11.40 5.30
C SER A 46 -8.91 -10.13 5.71
N TYR A 47 -8.11 -9.58 4.79
CA TYR A 47 -7.45 -8.30 4.99
C TYR A 47 -8.49 -7.17 5.12
N THR A 48 -8.30 -6.29 6.10
CA THR A 48 -9.08 -5.04 6.20
C THR A 48 -8.84 -4.16 4.97
N ALA A 49 -9.71 -3.16 4.74
CA ALA A 49 -9.55 -2.24 3.60
C ALA A 49 -8.18 -1.54 3.63
N SER A 50 -7.73 -1.05 4.79
CA SER A 50 -6.41 -0.42 4.94
C SER A 50 -5.26 -1.41 4.71
N GLN A 51 -5.39 -2.65 5.20
CA GLN A 51 -4.39 -3.71 4.95
C GLN A 51 -4.29 -4.05 3.44
N GLN A 52 -5.40 -4.05 2.70
CA GLN A 52 -5.38 -4.23 1.24
C GLN A 52 -4.70 -3.05 0.52
N VAL A 53 -4.90 -1.82 0.99
CA VAL A 53 -4.21 -0.63 0.46
C VAL A 53 -2.72 -0.71 0.73
N GLN A 54 -2.31 -1.01 1.97
CA GLN A 54 -0.91 -1.18 2.36
C GLN A 54 -0.24 -2.29 1.53
N MET A 55 -0.86 -3.47 1.44
CA MET A 55 -0.39 -4.60 0.65
C MET A 55 -0.24 -4.23 -0.84
N ARG A 56 -1.17 -3.43 -1.40
CA ARG A 56 -1.08 -2.95 -2.78
C ARG A 56 0.05 -1.94 -3.02
N LYS A 57 0.48 -1.19 -2.00
CA LYS A 57 1.53 -0.16 -2.15
C LYS A 57 2.93 -0.70 -1.83
N SER A 58 3.07 -1.54 -0.80
CA SER A 58 4.35 -2.18 -0.45
C SER A 58 4.60 -3.47 -1.21
N PHE A 59 3.60 -4.36 -1.30
CA PHE A 59 3.80 -5.76 -1.67
C PHE A 59 3.01 -6.13 -2.93
N TYR A 60 3.11 -5.35 -4.01
CA TYR A 60 2.21 -5.51 -5.16
C TYR A 60 2.23 -6.91 -5.80
N LEU A 61 3.38 -7.60 -5.83
CA LEU A 61 3.45 -9.02 -6.21
C LEU A 61 2.48 -9.89 -5.35
N LEU A 62 2.55 -9.79 -4.03
CA LEU A 62 1.65 -10.53 -3.13
C LEU A 62 0.20 -10.05 -3.24
N TYR A 63 -0.03 -8.76 -3.49
CA TYR A 63 -1.36 -8.22 -3.76
C TYR A 63 -2.02 -8.83 -5.00
N LEU A 64 -1.24 -9.17 -6.04
CA LEU A 64 -1.75 -9.95 -7.17
C LEU A 64 -2.00 -11.41 -6.78
N LEU A 65 -1.03 -12.06 -6.10
CA LEU A 65 -1.10 -13.47 -5.74
C LEU A 65 -2.18 -13.80 -4.69
N GLU A 66 -2.62 -12.84 -3.86
CA GLU A 66 -3.77 -13.02 -2.94
C GLU A 66 -5.14 -13.02 -3.65
N ARG A 67 -5.21 -12.72 -4.96
CA ARG A 67 -6.47 -12.79 -5.72
C ARG A 67 -6.75 -14.23 -6.12
N THR A 68 -7.83 -14.79 -5.61
CA THR A 68 -8.31 -16.14 -5.95
C THR A 68 -8.40 -16.34 -7.46
N GLY A 69 -7.72 -17.36 -7.98
CA GLY A 69 -7.60 -17.65 -9.41
C GLY A 69 -6.45 -18.63 -9.68
N PRO A 70 -6.18 -18.99 -10.95
CA PRO A 70 -5.20 -20.02 -11.31
C PRO A 70 -3.79 -19.81 -10.73
N ALA A 71 -3.27 -18.57 -10.79
CA ALA A 71 -1.98 -18.22 -10.20
C ALA A 71 -1.95 -18.42 -8.67
N HIS A 72 -3.00 -18.01 -7.95
CA HIS A 72 -3.13 -18.25 -6.51
C HIS A 72 -3.17 -19.74 -6.19
N ASP A 73 -3.94 -20.51 -6.96
CA ASP A 73 -4.05 -21.96 -6.84
C ASP A 73 -2.70 -22.65 -7.05
N ALA A 74 -1.88 -22.18 -8.00
CA ALA A 74 -0.52 -22.66 -8.20
C ALA A 74 0.37 -22.43 -6.96
N ILE A 75 0.32 -21.23 -6.36
CA ILE A 75 1.06 -20.93 -5.11
C ILE A 75 0.59 -21.80 -3.94
N VAL A 76 -0.72 -22.01 -3.79
CA VAL A 76 -1.30 -22.78 -2.66
C VAL A 76 -1.04 -24.28 -2.79
N LYS A 77 -0.93 -24.81 -4.02
CA LYS A 77 -0.70 -26.25 -4.27
C LYS A 77 0.76 -26.64 -4.38
N ASP A 78 1.68 -25.69 -4.53
CA ASP A 78 3.11 -26.00 -4.69
C ASP A 78 3.73 -26.64 -3.44
N ALA A 79 4.54 -27.68 -3.65
CA ALA A 79 5.10 -28.49 -2.57
C ALA A 79 6.21 -27.77 -1.79
N VAL A 80 7.06 -26.98 -2.47
CA VAL A 80 8.17 -26.23 -1.85
C VAL A 80 7.58 -25.12 -0.98
N PHE A 81 6.63 -24.36 -1.53
CA PHE A 81 5.91 -23.33 -0.79
C PHE A 81 5.15 -23.87 0.44
N ASN A 82 4.50 -25.04 0.32
CA ASN A 82 3.84 -25.68 1.47
C ASN A 82 4.83 -26.15 2.55
N GLN A 83 6.01 -26.66 2.17
CA GLN A 83 7.04 -27.06 3.13
C GLN A 83 7.63 -25.85 3.87
N ILE A 84 7.93 -24.76 3.17
CA ILE A 84 8.38 -23.49 3.78
C ILE A 84 7.31 -22.93 4.73
N ALA A 85 6.02 -23.01 4.36
CA ALA A 85 4.92 -22.58 5.23
C ALA A 85 4.83 -23.42 6.52
N LYS A 86 5.05 -24.73 6.43
CA LYS A 86 5.07 -25.67 7.55
C LYS A 86 6.25 -25.42 8.50
N ASP A 87 7.44 -25.14 7.97
CA ASP A 87 8.62 -24.87 8.80
C ASP A 87 8.53 -23.50 9.49
N ARG A 88 7.97 -22.50 8.82
CA ARG A 88 7.58 -21.23 9.44
C ARG A 88 6.52 -21.40 10.53
N GLN A 89 5.50 -22.23 10.28
CA GLN A 89 4.48 -22.56 11.28
C GLN A 89 5.09 -23.13 12.55
N ALA A 90 6.03 -24.08 12.42
CA ALA A 90 6.74 -24.66 13.56
C ALA A 90 7.57 -23.60 14.31
N ARG A 91 8.36 -22.80 13.58
CA ARG A 91 9.15 -21.68 14.13
C ARG A 91 8.29 -20.67 14.90
N LEU A 92 7.17 -20.24 14.32
CA LEU A 92 6.27 -19.26 14.92
C LEU A 92 5.54 -19.83 16.15
N THR A 93 5.20 -21.12 16.12
CA THR A 93 4.56 -21.82 17.26
C THR A 93 5.51 -21.95 18.45
N ALA A 94 6.77 -22.30 18.21
CA ALA A 94 7.81 -22.32 19.25
C ALA A 94 8.02 -20.91 19.84
N ALA A 95 8.18 -19.90 18.98
CA ALA A 95 8.37 -18.51 19.37
C ALA A 95 7.19 -17.96 20.20
N TYR A 96 5.95 -18.24 19.83
CA TYR A 96 4.77 -17.79 20.59
C TYR A 96 4.80 -18.27 22.05
N SER A 97 5.20 -19.53 22.27
CA SER A 97 5.30 -20.15 23.59
C SER A 97 6.55 -19.72 24.37
N GLN A 98 7.70 -19.57 23.70
CA GLN A 98 9.01 -19.42 24.35
C GLN A 98 9.48 -17.96 24.45
N CYS A 99 9.10 -17.07 23.52
CA CYS A 99 9.58 -15.69 23.52
C CYS A 99 9.01 -14.87 24.68
N ALA A 100 9.90 -14.15 25.38
CA ALA A 100 9.54 -13.20 26.43
C ALA A 100 9.25 -11.79 25.90
N ASP A 101 9.76 -11.43 24.72
CA ASP A 101 9.64 -10.10 24.11
C ASP A 101 9.10 -10.15 22.67
N ALA A 102 8.81 -8.96 22.11
CA ALA A 102 8.36 -8.80 20.74
C ALA A 102 9.48 -8.95 19.70
N ALA A 103 10.76 -8.82 20.09
CA ALA A 103 11.88 -8.95 19.18
C ALA A 103 12.09 -10.42 18.74
N CYS A 104 12.09 -11.34 19.70
CA CYS A 104 12.13 -12.78 19.50
C CYS A 104 10.95 -13.25 18.61
N ILE A 105 9.74 -12.72 18.85
CA ILE A 105 8.56 -13.02 18.03
C ILE A 105 8.70 -12.43 16.61
N GLY A 106 9.16 -11.19 16.50
CA GLY A 106 9.43 -10.53 15.23
C GLY A 106 10.48 -11.26 14.39
N LYS A 107 11.49 -11.87 15.04
CA LYS A 107 12.50 -12.67 14.36
C LYS A 107 11.94 -13.98 13.80
N ALA A 108 10.95 -14.59 14.48
CA ALA A 108 10.28 -15.78 13.98
C ALA A 108 9.42 -15.52 12.73
N LEU A 109 8.89 -14.29 12.57
CA LEU A 109 8.12 -13.86 11.40
C LEU A 109 8.99 -13.51 10.18
N GLU A 110 10.29 -13.24 10.36
CA GLU A 110 11.21 -12.96 9.24
C GLU A 110 11.33 -14.14 8.26
N TRP A 111 11.60 -13.78 7.00
CA TRP A 111 12.17 -14.65 5.99
C TRP A 111 13.67 -14.82 6.24
N THR A 112 14.14 -16.06 6.34
CA THR A 112 15.58 -16.33 6.41
C THR A 112 16.23 -16.16 5.04
N ALA A 113 17.55 -15.97 4.97
CA ALA A 113 18.26 -15.86 3.69
C ALA A 113 18.06 -17.12 2.82
N ALA A 114 18.03 -18.31 3.44
CA ALA A 114 17.72 -19.57 2.78
C ALA A 114 16.28 -19.60 2.22
N GLU A 115 15.28 -19.19 3.01
CA GLU A 115 13.88 -19.11 2.55
C GLU A 115 13.71 -18.12 1.39
N ILE A 116 14.40 -16.97 1.43
CA ILE A 116 14.37 -15.98 0.33
C ILE A 116 14.94 -16.59 -0.95
N GLN A 117 16.07 -17.30 -0.85
CA GLN A 117 16.70 -17.97 -1.99
C GLN A 117 15.81 -19.10 -2.54
N GLU A 118 15.31 -19.98 -1.67
CA GLU A 118 14.48 -21.14 -2.03
C GLU A 118 13.18 -20.69 -2.74
N VAL A 119 12.47 -19.72 -2.17
CA VAL A 119 11.28 -19.13 -2.82
C VAL A 119 11.64 -18.45 -4.14
N GLY A 120 12.80 -17.79 -4.23
CA GLY A 120 13.27 -17.16 -5.46
C GLY A 120 13.58 -18.15 -6.58
N GLU A 121 14.14 -19.31 -6.24
CA GLU A 121 14.40 -20.41 -7.18
C GLU A 121 13.12 -21.14 -7.59
N GLU A 122 12.16 -21.30 -6.66
CA GLU A 122 10.85 -21.88 -6.98
C GLU A 122 10.02 -20.94 -7.88
N PHE A 123 10.02 -19.63 -7.63
CA PHE A 123 9.43 -18.66 -8.55
C PHE A 123 10.08 -18.68 -9.94
N LYS A 124 11.40 -18.88 -10.04
CA LYS A 124 12.07 -19.07 -11.35
C LYS A 124 11.56 -20.31 -12.08
N ARG A 125 11.39 -21.42 -11.36
CA ARG A 125 10.83 -22.66 -11.92
C ARG A 125 9.41 -22.43 -12.42
N LEU A 126 8.53 -21.91 -11.56
CA LEU A 126 7.12 -21.66 -11.89
C LEU A 126 6.94 -20.67 -13.04
N ALA A 127 7.76 -19.62 -13.15
CA ALA A 127 7.70 -18.67 -14.26
C ALA A 127 8.01 -19.30 -15.64
N VAL A 128 8.60 -20.51 -15.68
CA VAL A 128 8.84 -21.30 -16.89
C VAL A 128 7.85 -22.45 -17.03
N THR A 129 7.49 -23.13 -15.93
CA THR A 129 6.71 -24.37 -15.97
C THR A 129 5.21 -24.21 -15.70
N ASN A 130 4.74 -23.04 -15.24
CA ASN A 130 3.33 -22.78 -14.94
C ASN A 130 2.84 -21.53 -15.71
N PRO A 131 1.90 -21.67 -16.66
CA PRO A 131 1.49 -20.57 -17.52
C PRO A 131 0.79 -19.43 -16.76
N ASP A 132 0.09 -19.71 -15.66
CA ASP A 132 -0.61 -18.69 -14.86
C ASP A 132 0.39 -17.80 -14.09
N ILE A 133 1.51 -18.39 -13.66
CA ILE A 133 2.63 -17.63 -13.07
C ILE A 133 3.39 -16.86 -14.14
N THR A 134 3.61 -17.43 -15.33
CA THR A 134 4.16 -16.69 -16.49
C THR A 134 3.30 -15.48 -16.85
N GLU A 135 1.97 -15.64 -16.96
CA GLU A 135 1.03 -14.53 -17.21
C GLU A 135 1.10 -13.48 -16.09
N THR A 136 1.23 -13.90 -14.83
CA THR A 136 1.39 -13.00 -13.69
C THR A 136 2.67 -12.15 -13.80
N VAL A 137 3.79 -12.73 -14.25
CA VAL A 137 5.05 -12.00 -14.50
C VAL A 137 4.89 -11.01 -15.65
N GLN A 138 4.29 -11.43 -16.77
CA GLN A 138 4.03 -10.56 -17.91
C GLN A 138 3.11 -9.39 -17.53
N ARG A 139 2.06 -9.66 -16.76
CA ARG A 139 1.16 -8.62 -16.23
C ARG A 139 1.89 -7.62 -15.34
N LEU A 140 2.82 -8.07 -14.48
CA LEU A 140 3.61 -7.20 -13.61
C LEU A 140 4.52 -6.25 -14.40
N LYS A 141 5.07 -6.71 -15.53
CA LYS A 141 5.80 -5.87 -16.49
C LYS A 141 4.87 -4.86 -17.15
N VAL A 142 3.72 -5.29 -17.68
CA VAL A 142 2.74 -4.41 -18.38
C VAL A 142 2.13 -3.31 -17.48
N VAL A 143 2.07 -3.50 -16.16
CA VAL A 143 1.62 -2.45 -15.22
C VAL A 143 2.78 -1.63 -14.61
N ASP A 144 4.00 -1.81 -15.13
CA ASP A 144 5.24 -1.09 -14.79
C ASP A 144 5.61 -1.07 -13.31
N ARG A 145 5.17 -2.07 -12.54
CA ARG A 145 5.33 -2.06 -11.06
C ARG A 145 6.76 -2.29 -10.57
N TYR A 146 7.62 -2.87 -11.41
CA TYR A 146 9.03 -3.10 -11.12
C TYR A 146 9.89 -2.65 -12.31
N PRO A 147 9.89 -1.33 -12.63
CA PRO A 147 10.49 -0.79 -13.84
C PRO A 147 12.02 -0.90 -13.85
N LEU A 148 12.67 -1.02 -12.67
CA LEU A 148 14.11 -1.33 -12.59
C LEU A 148 14.46 -2.72 -13.15
N TYR A 149 13.47 -3.61 -13.26
CA TYR A 149 13.65 -5.00 -13.68
C TYR A 149 12.98 -5.30 -15.02
N ALA A 150 12.31 -4.34 -15.67
CA ALA A 150 11.50 -4.58 -16.87
C ALA A 150 12.27 -5.35 -17.97
N GLU A 151 13.51 -4.93 -18.23
CA GLU A 151 14.44 -5.53 -19.21
C GLU A 151 15.04 -6.88 -18.77
N ASN A 152 14.82 -7.31 -17.52
CA ASN A 152 15.30 -8.62 -17.07
C ASN A 152 14.42 -9.76 -17.63
N PRO A 153 15.01 -10.93 -17.97
CA PRO A 153 14.25 -12.14 -18.26
C PRO A 153 13.28 -12.47 -17.11
N ASP A 154 12.12 -13.05 -17.43
CA ASP A 154 11.02 -13.28 -16.48
C ASP A 154 11.45 -13.97 -15.18
N THR A 155 12.32 -14.97 -15.29
CA THR A 155 12.93 -15.69 -14.16
C THR A 155 13.73 -14.78 -13.23
N THR A 156 14.46 -13.81 -13.78
CA THR A 156 15.19 -12.80 -13.00
C THR A 156 14.28 -11.71 -12.47
N PHE A 157 13.29 -11.28 -13.26
CA PHE A 157 12.27 -10.29 -12.85
C PHE A 157 11.54 -10.76 -11.59
N ILE A 158 10.94 -11.96 -11.62
CA ILE A 158 10.13 -12.45 -10.50
C ILE A 158 10.96 -12.68 -9.24
N ARG A 159 12.19 -13.19 -9.39
CA ARG A 159 13.12 -13.38 -8.27
C ARG A 159 13.46 -12.04 -7.60
N LYS A 160 13.74 -10.99 -8.36
CA LYS A 160 14.04 -9.67 -7.79
C LYS A 160 12.81 -9.04 -7.12
N ALA A 161 11.64 -9.08 -7.79
CA ALA A 161 10.39 -8.60 -7.20
C ALA A 161 10.03 -9.32 -5.89
N TRP A 162 10.34 -10.63 -5.80
CA TRP A 162 10.25 -11.39 -4.56
C TRP A 162 11.26 -10.96 -3.49
N GLN A 163 12.52 -10.73 -3.88
CA GLN A 163 13.57 -10.26 -2.97
C GLN A 163 13.21 -8.92 -2.32
N ASP A 164 12.70 -7.96 -3.08
CA ASP A 164 12.19 -6.68 -2.56
C ASP A 164 11.09 -6.92 -1.51
N VAL A 165 10.08 -7.72 -1.85
CA VAL A 165 8.95 -8.06 -0.96
C VAL A 165 9.44 -8.67 0.36
N ALA A 166 10.33 -9.65 0.29
CA ALA A 166 10.85 -10.31 1.49
C ALA A 166 11.74 -9.39 2.33
N ALA A 167 12.55 -8.53 1.69
CA ALA A 167 13.34 -7.51 2.35
C ALA A 167 12.45 -6.51 3.11
N GLY A 168 11.38 -6.00 2.50
CA GLY A 168 10.44 -5.10 3.16
C GLY A 168 9.61 -5.71 4.28
N ILE A 169 9.16 -6.97 4.13
CA ILE A 169 8.51 -7.70 5.25
C ILE A 169 9.50 -7.82 6.42
N ASN A 170 10.75 -8.18 6.15
CA ASN A 170 11.79 -8.25 7.16
C ASN A 170 12.09 -6.88 7.78
N HIS A 171 12.14 -5.81 6.99
CA HIS A 171 12.33 -4.45 7.45
C HIS A 171 11.23 -4.05 8.45
N VAL A 172 9.97 -4.31 8.11
CA VAL A 172 8.82 -4.03 9.00
C VAL A 172 8.94 -4.80 10.31
N CYS A 173 9.29 -6.09 10.28
CA CYS A 173 9.50 -6.88 11.51
C CYS A 173 10.69 -6.36 12.35
N ARG A 174 11.78 -5.93 11.70
CA ARG A 174 12.98 -5.40 12.36
C ARG A 174 12.71 -4.07 13.04
N VAL A 175 12.11 -3.11 12.34
CA VAL A 175 11.80 -1.80 12.92
C VAL A 175 10.67 -1.92 13.93
N TYR A 176 9.51 -2.46 13.51
CA TYR A 176 8.27 -2.32 14.27
C TYR A 176 7.94 -3.45 15.25
N LEU A 177 8.78 -4.50 15.34
CA LEU A 177 8.70 -5.52 16.40
C LEU A 177 10.01 -5.66 17.19
N GLN A 178 11.17 -5.63 16.51
CA GLN A 178 12.49 -5.76 17.15
C GLN A 178 13.10 -4.41 17.60
N GLY A 179 12.52 -3.28 17.20
CA GLY A 179 13.01 -1.95 17.61
C GLY A 179 14.34 -1.54 17.00
N LEU A 180 14.76 -2.16 15.90
CA LEU A 180 15.94 -1.75 15.15
C LEU A 180 15.73 -0.34 14.54
N PRO A 181 16.76 0.52 14.51
CA PRO A 181 16.63 1.86 13.97
C PRO A 181 16.35 1.81 12.46
N PRO A 182 15.29 2.47 11.96
CA PRO A 182 15.08 2.67 10.52
C PRO A 182 16.08 3.68 9.97
N ARG A 183 16.05 3.91 8.64
CA ARG A 183 16.90 4.92 7.97
C ARG A 183 16.81 6.32 8.61
N TYR A 184 15.62 6.70 9.11
CA TYR A 184 15.38 7.98 9.77
C TYR A 184 14.72 7.81 11.15
N PRO A 185 15.49 7.46 12.21
CA PRO A 185 14.93 7.11 13.52
C PRO A 185 14.10 8.20 14.20
N ARG A 186 14.31 9.48 13.87
CA ARG A 186 13.55 10.60 14.48
C ARG A 186 12.08 10.68 14.04
N ILE A 187 11.71 9.98 12.97
CA ILE A 187 10.37 10.05 12.36
C ILE A 187 9.76 8.65 12.09
N ASP A 188 10.60 7.64 11.87
CA ASP A 188 10.17 6.34 11.40
C ASP A 188 10.18 5.27 12.49
N SER A 189 10.69 5.55 13.69
CA SER A 189 10.84 4.53 14.73
C SER A 189 9.53 3.89 15.22
N ILE A 190 9.69 2.69 15.76
CA ILE A 190 8.72 1.99 16.63
C ILE A 190 8.19 2.91 17.75
N SER A 191 6.94 2.69 18.19
CA SER A 191 6.32 3.44 19.29
C SER A 191 6.56 2.84 20.69
N PHE A 192 7.16 1.65 20.78
CA PHE A 192 7.31 0.87 22.02
C PHE A 192 8.70 0.24 22.09
N ARG A 193 9.17 -0.11 23.30
CA ARG A 193 10.33 -1.00 23.44
C ARG A 193 9.88 -2.44 23.19
N PRO A 194 10.69 -3.31 22.55
CA PRO A 194 10.31 -4.70 22.29
C PRO A 194 9.94 -5.51 23.55
N SER A 195 10.49 -5.14 24.70
CA SER A 195 10.25 -5.76 26.00
C SER A 195 9.03 -5.23 26.76
N ASP A 196 8.34 -4.18 26.28
CA ASP A 196 7.24 -3.55 27.02
C ASP A 196 6.05 -4.53 27.14
N PRO A 197 5.60 -4.92 28.35
CA PRO A 197 4.62 -6.02 28.51
C PRO A 197 3.29 -5.80 27.76
N GLY A 198 2.83 -4.54 27.69
CA GLY A 198 1.64 -4.16 26.93
C GLY A 198 1.82 -4.29 25.41
N PHE A 199 3.02 -4.07 24.90
CA PHE A 199 3.36 -4.28 23.49
C PHE A 199 3.52 -5.78 23.18
N VAL A 200 4.26 -6.52 24.00
CA VAL A 200 4.39 -7.99 23.89
C VAL A 200 3.02 -8.67 23.89
N LYS A 201 2.09 -8.24 24.75
CA LYS A 201 0.71 -8.76 24.76
C LYS A 201 -0.03 -8.51 23.45
N GLN A 202 0.09 -7.31 22.86
CA GLN A 202 -0.53 -6.98 21.57
C GLN A 202 0.08 -7.83 20.44
N VAL A 203 1.40 -7.96 20.40
CA VAL A 203 2.13 -8.77 19.42
C VAL A 203 1.76 -10.26 19.54
N LYS A 204 1.70 -10.82 20.76
CA LYS A 204 1.20 -12.20 20.97
C LYS A 204 -0.25 -12.36 20.51
N THR A 205 -1.14 -11.42 20.84
CA THR A 205 -2.54 -11.45 20.37
C THR A 205 -2.62 -11.45 18.83
N ALA A 206 -1.83 -10.61 18.17
CA ALA A 206 -1.73 -10.54 16.72
C ALA A 206 -1.19 -11.85 16.11
N VAL A 207 -0.15 -12.45 16.72
CA VAL A 207 0.42 -13.73 16.27
C VAL A 207 -0.55 -14.89 16.46
N GLN A 208 -1.27 -14.95 17.58
CA GLN A 208 -2.27 -15.99 17.84
C GLN A 208 -3.37 -16.02 16.76
N GLN A 209 -3.72 -14.88 16.17
CA GLN A 209 -4.69 -14.78 15.07
C GLN A 209 -4.16 -15.33 13.73
N ILE A 210 -2.83 -15.36 13.52
CA ILE A 210 -2.21 -15.79 12.26
C ILE A 210 -1.57 -17.19 12.32
N MET A 211 -1.32 -17.71 13.52
CA MET A 211 -0.85 -19.07 13.74
C MET A 211 -1.74 -20.17 13.12
N PRO A 212 -3.08 -20.03 12.96
CA PRO A 212 -3.87 -21.06 12.27
C PRO A 212 -3.74 -21.06 10.73
N ILE A 213 -3.11 -20.05 10.13
CA ILE A 213 -3.07 -19.82 8.67
C ILE A 213 -1.91 -20.58 7.99
N GLY A 214 -1.65 -21.80 8.43
CA GLY A 214 -0.61 -22.67 7.87
C GLY A 214 -1.09 -23.38 6.60
N THR A 215 -1.00 -24.72 6.61
CA THR A 215 -1.30 -25.62 5.48
C THR A 215 -2.59 -25.25 4.72
N GLY A 216 -2.50 -25.19 3.38
CA GLY A 216 -3.62 -24.85 2.51
C GLY A 216 -3.89 -23.35 2.33
N ASN A 217 -2.97 -22.49 2.80
CA ASN A 217 -2.95 -21.06 2.51
C ASN A 217 -1.67 -20.69 1.74
N THR A 218 -1.58 -19.45 1.25
CA THR A 218 -0.38 -18.92 0.60
C THR A 218 0.79 -18.85 1.58
N PHE A 219 1.96 -19.35 1.17
CA PHE A 219 3.12 -19.59 2.05
C PHE A 219 3.64 -18.34 2.78
N TYR A 220 3.41 -17.15 2.22
CA TYR A 220 3.82 -15.87 2.78
C TYR A 220 2.82 -15.27 3.79
N LYS A 221 1.62 -15.84 3.94
CA LYS A 221 0.49 -15.18 4.62
C LYS A 221 0.75 -14.83 6.08
N GLN A 222 1.49 -15.67 6.80
CA GLN A 222 1.86 -15.40 8.20
C GLN A 222 2.80 -14.19 8.34
N SER A 223 3.89 -14.15 7.57
CA SER A 223 4.85 -13.03 7.60
C SER A 223 4.21 -11.73 7.09
N LEU A 224 3.37 -11.81 6.05
CA LEU A 224 2.62 -10.68 5.50
C LEU A 224 1.60 -10.12 6.49
N LEU A 225 0.73 -10.95 7.08
CA LEU A 225 -0.23 -10.45 8.09
C LEU A 225 0.47 -10.01 9.38
N GLY A 226 1.59 -10.65 9.74
CA GLY A 226 2.43 -10.25 10.87
C GLY A 226 3.04 -8.86 10.68
N SER A 227 3.59 -8.56 9.50
CA SER A 227 4.15 -7.24 9.18
C SER A 227 3.06 -6.15 9.12
N LEU A 228 1.93 -6.43 8.46
CA LEU A 228 0.78 -5.52 8.43
C LEU A 228 0.24 -5.21 9.84
N LYS A 229 0.14 -6.22 10.71
CA LYS A 229 -0.25 -6.01 12.13
C LYS A 229 0.81 -5.29 12.94
N ALA A 230 2.10 -5.42 12.63
CA ALA A 230 3.16 -4.65 13.29
C ALA A 230 3.03 -3.15 13.04
N LEU A 231 2.71 -2.75 11.79
CA LEU A 231 2.40 -1.36 11.45
C LEU A 231 1.13 -0.87 12.18
N GLU A 232 0.07 -1.68 12.18
CA GLU A 232 -1.21 -1.39 12.85
C GLU A 232 -1.04 -1.15 14.36
N ILE A 233 -0.33 -2.03 15.07
CA ILE A 233 -0.04 -1.89 16.52
C ILE A 233 0.75 -0.62 16.82
N ASN A 234 1.69 -0.25 15.94
CA ASN A 234 2.48 0.98 16.09
C ASN A 234 1.75 2.24 15.61
N GLY A 235 0.51 2.13 15.11
CA GLY A 235 -0.23 3.25 14.53
C GLY A 235 0.50 3.89 13.36
N ARG A 236 1.08 3.06 12.49
CA ARG A 236 1.87 3.44 11.30
C ARG A 236 1.10 3.18 10.01
N ASP A 237 -0.01 3.88 9.84
CA ASP A 237 -0.93 3.78 8.72
C ASP A 237 -0.70 4.85 7.63
N GLU A 238 0.34 5.67 7.74
CA GLU A 238 0.62 6.86 6.93
C GLU A 238 0.44 6.61 5.42
N ALA A 239 0.97 5.51 4.90
CA ALA A 239 0.91 5.14 3.48
C ALA A 239 -0.52 4.93 2.95
N THR A 240 -1.53 4.83 3.82
CA THR A 240 -2.92 4.50 3.45
C THR A 240 -3.91 5.66 3.62
N ARG A 241 -3.56 6.68 4.42
CA ARG A 241 -4.51 7.70 4.94
C ARG A 241 -5.25 8.51 3.87
N TYR A 242 -4.66 8.66 2.69
CA TYR A 242 -5.16 9.52 1.60
C TYR A 242 -5.50 8.76 0.30
N GLU A 243 -5.58 7.42 0.38
CA GLU A 243 -5.84 6.58 -0.78
C GLU A 243 -7.35 6.40 -1.06
N PRO A 244 -7.80 6.38 -2.33
CA PRO A 244 -7.02 6.58 -3.54
C PRO A 244 -6.75 8.06 -3.84
N LEU A 245 -5.50 8.39 -4.19
CA LEU A 245 -5.03 9.76 -4.40
C LEU A 245 -5.75 10.57 -5.49
N TYR A 246 -6.58 9.98 -6.35
CA TYR A 246 -7.37 10.69 -7.37
C TYR A 246 -8.77 11.12 -6.88
N LYS A 247 -9.09 10.93 -5.59
CA LYS A 247 -10.36 11.34 -4.96
C LYS A 247 -10.12 12.42 -3.89
N ALA A 248 -11.19 12.78 -3.17
CA ALA A 248 -11.19 13.71 -2.04
C ALA A 248 -10.41 15.01 -2.35
N GLN A 249 -9.33 15.29 -1.62
CA GLN A 249 -8.54 16.53 -1.76
C GLN A 249 -7.92 16.73 -3.15
N ASN A 250 -7.82 15.69 -3.96
CA ASN A 250 -7.32 15.74 -5.34
C ASN A 250 -8.40 15.57 -6.40
N ALA A 251 -9.68 15.45 -6.03
CA ALA A 251 -10.76 15.21 -7.00
C ALA A 251 -10.90 16.34 -8.04
N ALA A 252 -10.83 17.61 -7.60
CA ALA A 252 -10.94 18.77 -8.48
C ALA A 252 -9.76 18.91 -9.47
N PRO A 253 -8.48 18.88 -9.04
CA PRO A 253 -7.38 18.91 -10.01
C PRO A 253 -7.37 17.66 -10.90
N PHE A 254 -7.67 16.48 -10.37
CA PHE A 254 -7.74 15.24 -11.18
C PHE A 254 -8.81 15.33 -12.29
N ALA A 255 -9.95 15.96 -12.02
CA ALA A 255 -10.97 16.23 -13.05
C ALA A 255 -10.49 17.25 -14.09
N LYS A 256 -9.74 18.27 -13.69
CA LYS A 256 -9.23 19.34 -14.57
C LYS A 256 -8.19 18.83 -15.58
N LEU A 257 -7.29 17.93 -15.15
CA LEU A 257 -6.21 17.35 -15.98
C LEU A 257 -6.65 16.93 -17.38
N LYS A 258 -7.82 16.27 -17.49
CA LYS A 258 -8.38 15.75 -18.75
C LYS A 258 -8.75 16.83 -19.77
N ARG A 259 -8.79 18.10 -19.36
CA ARG A 259 -9.19 19.26 -20.18
C ARG A 259 -8.04 20.27 -20.33
N THR A 260 -6.87 19.99 -19.79
CA THR A 260 -5.72 20.90 -19.85
C THR A 260 -5.05 20.83 -21.22
N ASN A 261 -4.93 21.98 -21.90
CA ASN A 261 -4.05 22.12 -23.05
C ASN A 261 -2.60 22.17 -22.57
N TRP A 262 -1.93 21.02 -22.54
CA TRP A 262 -0.55 20.91 -22.06
C TRP A 262 0.45 21.70 -22.89
N ASN A 263 0.17 21.99 -24.17
CA ASN A 263 1.08 22.72 -25.06
C ASN A 263 1.12 24.23 -24.76
N ALA A 264 0.16 24.76 -23.99
CA ALA A 264 0.11 26.19 -23.63
C ALA A 264 1.07 26.60 -22.49
N TYR A 265 1.80 25.65 -21.90
CA TYR A 265 2.66 25.87 -20.74
C TYR A 265 4.08 25.38 -21.01
N ARG A 266 5.08 25.87 -20.29
CA ARG A 266 6.47 25.38 -20.43
C ARG A 266 6.73 24.07 -19.70
N PHE A 267 6.15 23.90 -18.51
CA PHE A 267 6.33 22.70 -17.68
C PHE A 267 5.02 21.92 -17.53
N SER A 268 5.11 20.66 -17.12
CA SER A 268 3.94 19.82 -16.78
C SER A 268 3.37 20.22 -15.42
N THR A 269 4.23 20.41 -14.42
CA THR A 269 3.83 20.80 -13.05
C THR A 269 4.88 21.71 -12.41
N ILE A 270 4.45 22.50 -11.43
CA ILE A 270 5.31 23.10 -10.39
C ILE A 270 5.26 22.17 -9.17
N MET A 271 6.39 21.67 -8.71
CA MET A 271 6.52 20.81 -7.53
C MET A 271 7.08 21.64 -6.38
N VAL A 272 6.45 21.55 -5.21
CA VAL A 272 6.80 22.30 -4.01
C VAL A 272 7.09 21.31 -2.88
N PRO A 273 8.36 21.16 -2.46
CA PRO A 273 8.73 20.28 -1.37
C PRO A 273 8.32 20.88 -0.03
N GLY A 274 7.77 20.04 0.83
CA GLY A 274 7.32 20.36 2.17
C GLY A 274 8.44 20.80 3.12
N SER A 275 8.02 21.53 4.15
CA SER A 275 8.85 21.93 5.28
C SER A 275 8.00 21.72 6.52
N GLY A 276 8.28 20.65 7.26
CA GLY A 276 7.55 20.31 8.47
C GLY A 276 7.76 21.35 9.57
N PRO A 277 6.72 21.66 10.37
CA PRO A 277 6.84 22.59 11.48
C PRO A 277 7.84 22.06 12.51
N GLY A 278 8.90 22.84 12.78
CA GLY A 278 9.94 22.48 13.76
C GLY A 278 9.46 22.46 15.22
N LYS A 279 8.20 22.82 15.49
CA LYS A 279 7.59 22.87 16.82
C LYS A 279 6.21 22.21 16.80
N ALA A 280 5.90 21.42 17.83
CA ALA A 280 4.59 20.82 18.01
C ALA A 280 3.48 21.88 18.10
N GLY A 281 2.32 21.58 17.52
CA GLY A 281 1.15 22.47 17.53
C GLY A 281 1.14 23.57 16.45
N GLN A 282 2.23 23.76 15.71
CA GLN A 282 2.22 24.60 14.50
C GLN A 282 1.77 23.75 13.30
N THR A 283 0.98 24.34 12.39
CA THR A 283 0.46 23.63 11.20
C THR A 283 1.38 23.76 9.99
N MET A 284 2.14 24.85 9.86
CA MET A 284 3.01 25.08 8.72
C MET A 284 4.23 25.92 9.07
N ASP A 285 5.37 25.55 8.49
CA ASP A 285 6.66 26.24 8.68
C ASP A 285 6.79 27.51 7.81
N SER A 286 7.66 28.44 8.24
CA SER A 286 7.93 29.68 7.52
C SER A 286 8.58 29.45 6.15
N MET A 287 9.42 28.42 5.99
CA MET A 287 9.95 28.05 4.67
C MET A 287 8.87 27.41 3.81
N GLY A 288 7.96 26.63 4.39
CA GLY A 288 6.76 26.12 3.70
C GLY A 288 5.91 27.27 3.12
N ILE A 289 5.65 28.31 3.92
CA ILE A 289 4.98 29.55 3.46
C ILE A 289 5.74 30.18 2.29
N PHE A 290 7.06 30.33 2.40
CA PHE A 290 7.89 30.97 1.39
C PHE A 290 7.86 30.21 0.05
N ARG A 291 8.07 28.89 0.08
CA ARG A 291 8.04 28.05 -1.14
C ARG A 291 6.66 28.06 -1.81
N CYS A 292 5.57 28.06 -1.03
CA CYS A 292 4.22 28.23 -1.56
C CYS A 292 4.00 29.59 -2.27
N LYS A 293 4.60 30.68 -1.78
CA LYS A 293 4.52 31.99 -2.45
C LYS A 293 5.22 31.99 -3.81
N LEU A 294 6.47 31.49 -3.85
CA LEU A 294 7.22 31.35 -5.10
C LEU A 294 6.46 30.48 -6.12
N ALA A 295 5.88 29.36 -5.68
CA ALA A 295 5.10 28.49 -6.57
C ALA A 295 3.81 29.15 -7.07
N ALA A 296 3.19 30.02 -6.26
CA ALA A 296 2.04 30.82 -6.66
C ALA A 296 2.40 31.94 -7.65
N GLU A 297 3.61 32.47 -7.60
CA GLU A 297 4.16 33.39 -8.62
C GLU A 297 4.33 32.64 -9.96
N GLN A 298 5.09 31.54 -9.98
CA GLN A 298 5.28 30.72 -11.21
C GLN A 298 3.95 30.25 -11.84
N TYR A 299 2.94 29.94 -11.02
CA TYR A 299 1.61 29.59 -11.54
C TYR A 299 0.89 30.78 -12.22
N ARG A 300 0.96 31.98 -11.63
CA ARG A 300 0.34 33.19 -12.22
C ARG A 300 1.02 33.61 -13.51
N ASP A 301 2.32 33.34 -13.63
CA ASP A 301 3.11 33.54 -14.85
C ASP A 301 2.87 32.45 -15.92
N ASN A 302 1.89 31.57 -15.72
CA ASN A 302 1.51 30.46 -16.62
C ASN A 302 2.68 29.50 -16.95
N VAL A 303 3.59 29.30 -15.99
CA VAL A 303 4.76 28.43 -16.17
C VAL A 303 4.35 26.95 -16.22
N ALA A 304 3.35 26.55 -15.41
CA ALA A 304 2.72 25.23 -15.42
C ALA A 304 1.22 25.29 -15.04
N PRO A 305 0.38 24.35 -15.51
CA PRO A 305 -1.06 24.34 -15.23
C PRO A 305 -1.45 23.81 -13.84
N PHE A 306 -0.55 23.14 -13.14
CA PHE A 306 -0.79 22.51 -11.83
C PHE A 306 0.40 22.68 -10.90
N ILE A 307 0.10 22.70 -9.60
CA ILE A 307 1.06 22.73 -8.51
C ILE A 307 0.92 21.43 -7.71
N ILE A 308 1.99 20.65 -7.54
CA ILE A 308 2.07 19.51 -6.63
C ILE A 308 2.76 19.98 -5.34
N VAL A 309 2.02 20.05 -4.24
CA VAL A 309 2.59 20.23 -2.90
C VAL A 309 2.86 18.87 -2.27
N SER A 310 4.09 18.63 -1.80
CA SER A 310 4.57 17.28 -1.48
C SER A 310 5.22 17.21 -0.10
N GLY A 311 4.69 16.35 0.76
CA GLY A 311 5.16 16.13 2.14
C GLY A 311 4.07 15.54 3.05
N GLY A 312 4.43 14.54 3.84
CA GLY A 312 3.53 13.76 4.69
C GLY A 312 3.48 14.18 6.15
N HIS A 313 3.32 13.19 7.04
CA HIS A 313 3.25 13.35 8.50
C HIS A 313 4.63 13.22 9.16
N VAL A 314 5.56 14.10 8.79
CA VAL A 314 7.00 13.91 9.08
C VAL A 314 7.40 14.44 10.45
N HIS A 315 7.19 15.75 10.68
CA HIS A 315 7.70 16.45 11.86
C HIS A 315 6.59 17.20 12.62
N PRO A 316 6.56 17.11 13.97
CA PRO A 316 7.28 16.17 14.82
C PRO A 316 6.86 14.69 14.60
N TYR A 317 7.55 13.73 15.24
CA TYR A 317 7.22 12.30 15.19
C TYR A 317 5.72 12.04 15.42
N LYS A 318 5.08 11.32 14.50
CA LYS A 318 3.64 11.01 14.50
C LYS A 318 2.74 12.25 14.59
N THR A 319 3.15 13.37 13.99
CA THR A 319 2.33 14.58 13.86
C THR A 319 0.97 14.29 13.21
N PRO A 320 -0.14 14.87 13.71
CA PRO A 320 -1.45 14.76 13.06
C PRO A 320 -1.54 15.62 11.79
N PHE A 321 -0.60 16.55 11.57
CA PHE A 321 -0.59 17.44 10.42
C PHE A 321 0.20 16.84 9.26
N CYS A 322 -0.38 16.85 8.06
CA CYS A 322 0.28 16.48 6.82
C CYS A 322 0.70 17.75 6.09
N GLU A 323 1.99 17.86 5.73
CA GLU A 323 2.57 19.08 5.14
C GLU A 323 1.84 19.49 3.86
N ALA A 324 1.60 18.55 2.93
CA ALA A 324 0.89 18.81 1.68
C ALA A 324 -0.55 19.30 1.87
N ILE A 325 -1.25 18.83 2.92
CA ILE A 325 -2.61 19.28 3.26
C ILE A 325 -2.60 20.74 3.72
N GLU A 326 -1.69 21.09 4.64
CA GLU A 326 -1.61 22.46 5.17
C GLU A 326 -1.08 23.44 4.12
N MET A 327 -0.11 23.02 3.30
CA MET A 327 0.35 23.78 2.12
C MET A 327 -0.80 24.05 1.15
N LYS A 328 -1.61 23.03 0.81
CA LYS A 328 -2.76 23.22 -0.08
C LYS A 328 -3.77 24.22 0.48
N LYS A 329 -4.15 24.10 1.76
CA LYS A 329 -5.02 25.08 2.43
C LYS A 329 -4.45 26.50 2.33
N TYR A 330 -3.16 26.68 2.62
CA TYR A 330 -2.52 28.00 2.52
C TYR A 330 -2.55 28.57 1.10
N MET A 331 -2.26 27.77 0.08
CA MET A 331 -2.27 28.22 -1.32
C MET A 331 -3.68 28.62 -1.78
N VAL A 332 -4.71 27.86 -1.39
CA VAL A 332 -6.11 28.17 -1.72
C VAL A 332 -6.61 29.37 -0.92
N ASP A 333 -6.58 29.29 0.41
CA ASP A 333 -7.26 30.22 1.31
C ASP A 333 -6.53 31.56 1.49
N LYS A 334 -5.20 31.60 1.28
CA LYS A 334 -4.37 32.80 1.53
C LYS A 334 -3.67 33.35 0.28
N LEU A 335 -3.38 32.52 -0.71
CA LEU A 335 -2.76 32.97 -1.98
C LEU A 335 -3.76 33.05 -3.15
N GLY A 336 -5.01 32.61 -2.95
CA GLY A 336 -6.06 32.64 -3.97
C GLY A 336 -5.83 31.70 -5.16
N ILE A 337 -4.97 30.68 -4.99
CA ILE A 337 -4.72 29.69 -6.02
C ILE A 337 -5.93 28.73 -6.10
N PRO A 338 -6.53 28.47 -7.28
CA PRO A 338 -7.70 27.61 -7.36
C PRO A 338 -7.44 26.19 -6.82
N ASP A 339 -8.33 25.67 -5.99
CA ASP A 339 -8.29 24.27 -5.50
C ASP A 339 -8.10 23.26 -6.64
N SER A 340 -8.73 23.54 -7.79
CA SER A 340 -8.64 22.76 -9.03
C SER A 340 -7.26 22.73 -9.72
N VAL A 341 -6.23 23.39 -9.18
CA VAL A 341 -4.84 23.27 -9.69
C VAL A 341 -3.83 22.80 -8.65
N VAL A 342 -4.19 22.73 -7.37
CA VAL A 342 -3.28 22.28 -6.30
C VAL A 342 -3.52 20.81 -6.00
N ILE A 343 -2.54 19.98 -6.34
CA ILE A 343 -2.48 18.54 -6.08
C ILE A 343 -1.69 18.31 -4.80
N ILE A 344 -2.20 17.47 -3.90
CA ILE A 344 -1.44 16.97 -2.75
C ILE A 344 -0.69 15.68 -3.10
N GLU A 345 0.54 15.59 -2.61
CA GLU A 345 1.30 14.36 -2.45
C GLU A 345 1.60 14.21 -0.94
N PRO A 346 0.85 13.35 -0.21
CA PRO A 346 0.81 13.38 1.25
C PRO A 346 1.61 12.26 1.94
N HIS A 347 2.47 11.52 1.22
CA HIS A 347 3.17 10.36 1.76
C HIS A 347 4.69 10.59 1.94
N ALA A 348 5.30 11.45 1.13
CA ALA A 348 6.73 11.67 1.18
C ALA A 348 7.26 12.17 2.53
N ARG A 349 8.43 11.67 2.93
CA ARG A 349 9.08 12.01 4.22
C ARG A 349 10.39 12.77 4.09
N HIS A 350 10.99 12.81 2.90
CA HIS A 350 12.28 13.44 2.62
C HIS A 350 12.31 14.11 1.25
N THR A 351 13.30 14.96 0.98
CA THR A 351 13.48 15.59 -0.34
C THR A 351 13.61 14.58 -1.49
N THR A 352 14.23 13.42 -1.24
CA THR A 352 14.33 12.29 -2.17
C THR A 352 12.94 11.73 -2.50
N THR A 353 12.15 11.39 -1.47
CA THR A 353 10.81 10.86 -1.65
C THR A 353 9.81 11.90 -2.18
N ASN A 354 9.96 13.20 -1.83
CA ASN A 354 9.11 14.28 -2.34
C ASN A 354 9.22 14.34 -3.88
N ILE A 355 10.44 14.32 -4.40
CA ILE A 355 10.71 14.32 -5.84
C ILE A 355 10.22 13.02 -6.48
N ARG A 356 10.55 11.85 -5.90
CA ARG A 356 10.05 10.54 -6.36
C ARG A 356 8.53 10.53 -6.47
N ASN A 357 7.83 10.96 -5.43
CA ASN A 357 6.38 10.84 -5.36
C ASN A 357 5.66 11.86 -6.24
N ALA A 358 6.22 13.06 -6.41
CA ALA A 358 5.73 14.00 -7.42
C ALA A 358 5.84 13.41 -8.84
N VAL A 359 6.92 12.67 -9.15
CA VAL A 359 7.04 11.93 -10.41
C VAL A 359 6.07 10.72 -10.45
N ARG A 360 5.89 9.97 -9.35
CA ARG A 360 4.85 8.91 -9.26
C ARG A 360 3.45 9.45 -9.59
N LEU A 361 3.12 10.68 -9.17
CA LEU A 361 1.87 11.34 -9.52
C LEU A 361 1.75 11.68 -11.02
N VAL A 362 2.86 11.99 -11.71
CA VAL A 362 2.84 12.21 -13.17
C VAL A 362 2.29 10.98 -13.88
N TYR A 363 2.78 9.79 -13.54
CA TYR A 363 2.29 8.53 -14.09
C TYR A 363 0.88 8.15 -13.58
N LEU A 364 0.63 8.24 -12.27
CA LEU A 364 -0.67 7.88 -11.68
C LEU A 364 -1.83 8.72 -12.24
N PHE A 365 -1.59 9.99 -12.56
CA PHE A 365 -2.60 10.91 -13.06
C PHE A 365 -2.56 11.14 -14.59
N ASN A 366 -1.70 10.40 -15.31
CA ASN A 366 -1.51 10.51 -16.76
C ASN A 366 -1.18 11.96 -17.22
N ILE A 367 -0.31 12.62 -16.46
CA ILE A 367 0.33 13.90 -16.83
C ILE A 367 1.42 13.59 -17.87
N PRO A 368 1.65 14.44 -18.90
CA PRO A 368 2.67 14.17 -19.92
C PRO A 368 4.10 14.08 -19.35
N ALA A 369 4.59 12.86 -19.17
CA ALA A 369 5.93 12.57 -18.64
C ALA A 369 7.07 13.03 -19.56
N SER A 370 6.82 13.18 -20.87
CA SER A 370 7.75 13.77 -21.84
C SER A 370 8.02 15.26 -21.62
N LYS A 371 7.29 15.90 -20.69
CA LYS A 371 7.37 17.33 -20.44
C LYS A 371 7.95 17.60 -19.04
N PRO A 372 8.98 18.45 -18.92
CA PRO A 372 9.70 18.66 -17.66
C PRO A 372 8.79 19.20 -16.56
N MET A 373 9.13 18.85 -15.32
CA MET A 373 8.57 19.45 -14.11
C MET A 373 9.51 20.55 -13.62
N LEU A 374 8.95 21.65 -13.12
CA LEU A 374 9.68 22.64 -12.35
C LEU A 374 9.59 22.28 -10.88
N ILE A 375 10.69 22.31 -10.14
CA ILE A 375 10.74 22.26 -8.67
C ILE A 375 11.01 23.67 -8.19
N VAL A 376 10.15 24.19 -7.32
CA VAL A 376 10.28 25.51 -6.70
C VAL A 376 10.54 25.34 -5.21
N SER A 377 11.68 25.83 -4.74
CA SER A 377 12.08 25.76 -3.34
C SER A 377 12.89 26.99 -2.89
N ASP A 378 13.41 26.97 -1.67
CA ASP A 378 14.36 27.98 -1.21
C ASP A 378 15.75 27.77 -1.83
N SER A 379 16.61 28.78 -1.72
CA SER A 379 17.90 28.80 -2.43
C SER A 379 18.90 27.77 -1.92
N PHE A 380 18.83 27.40 -0.65
CA PHE A 380 19.68 26.37 -0.05
C PHE A 380 19.22 24.98 -0.48
N GLN A 381 17.92 24.68 -0.41
CA GLN A 381 17.41 23.38 -0.84
C GLN A 381 17.53 23.19 -2.35
N SER A 382 17.35 24.24 -3.17
CA SER A 382 17.58 24.17 -4.62
C SER A 382 19.03 23.80 -4.97
N LEU A 383 20.01 24.40 -4.28
CA LEU A 383 21.43 24.06 -4.39
C LEU A 383 21.74 22.64 -3.88
N ALA A 384 21.02 22.16 -2.87
CA ALA A 384 21.15 20.79 -2.38
C ALA A 384 20.60 19.77 -3.40
N ILE A 385 19.42 20.03 -3.98
CA ILE A 385 18.74 19.19 -4.98
C ILE A 385 19.65 18.95 -6.21
N GLU A 386 20.37 19.98 -6.66
CA GLU A 386 21.37 19.90 -7.74
C GLU A 386 22.44 18.82 -7.49
N LYS A 387 22.77 18.54 -6.22
CA LYS A 387 23.86 17.63 -5.82
C LYS A 387 23.34 16.33 -5.21
N MET A 388 22.04 16.06 -5.28
CA MET A 388 21.39 14.95 -4.58
C MET A 388 21.46 13.59 -5.28
N ALA A 389 22.05 13.46 -6.48
CA ALA A 389 22.07 12.19 -7.23
C ALA A 389 22.60 11.00 -6.39
N ALA A 390 23.74 11.16 -5.69
CA ALA A 390 24.27 10.13 -4.80
C ALA A 390 23.34 9.80 -3.62
N ARG A 391 22.61 10.80 -3.10
CA ARG A 391 21.61 10.62 -2.04
C ARG A 391 20.42 9.81 -2.52
N PHE A 392 19.93 10.03 -3.75
CA PHE A 392 18.89 9.20 -4.36
C PHE A 392 19.32 7.74 -4.48
N ILE A 393 20.53 7.46 -4.98
CA ILE A 393 21.06 6.09 -5.07
C ILE A 393 21.16 5.43 -3.68
N ASN A 394 21.68 6.15 -2.68
CA ASN A 394 21.84 5.62 -1.32
C ASN A 394 20.51 5.40 -0.58
N GLU A 395 19.46 6.17 -0.88
CA GLU A 395 18.20 6.13 -0.14
C GLU A 395 17.10 5.30 -0.82
N ILE A 396 16.99 5.35 -2.15
CA ILE A 396 15.95 4.63 -2.89
C ILE A 396 16.50 3.74 -4.03
N GLY A 397 17.82 3.70 -4.25
CA GLY A 397 18.47 2.81 -5.22
C GLY A 397 18.45 3.27 -6.68
N TYR A 398 17.78 4.38 -7.01
CA TYR A 398 17.65 4.87 -8.39
C TYR A 398 17.39 6.38 -8.46
N LEU A 399 17.53 6.98 -9.65
CA LEU A 399 17.09 8.34 -9.93
C LEU A 399 15.64 8.31 -10.49
N PRO A 400 14.69 9.07 -9.91
CA PRO A 400 13.31 9.17 -10.42
C PRO A 400 13.19 10.14 -11.61
N TYR A 401 14.31 10.51 -12.23
CA TYR A 401 14.41 11.43 -13.36
C TYR A 401 15.55 11.03 -14.30
N THR A 402 15.43 11.39 -15.58
CA THR A 402 16.49 11.21 -16.59
C THR A 402 17.44 12.39 -16.70
N GLY A 403 17.02 13.56 -16.23
CA GLY A 403 17.85 14.77 -16.17
C GLY A 403 17.41 15.70 -15.05
N LEU A 404 18.37 16.45 -14.49
CA LEU A 404 18.16 17.46 -13.46
C LEU A 404 19.08 18.66 -13.74
N GLU A 405 18.50 19.86 -13.80
CA GLU A 405 19.20 21.14 -13.96
C GLU A 405 18.79 22.09 -12.82
N ARG A 406 19.70 22.91 -12.28
CA ARG A 406 19.32 24.05 -11.44
C ARG A 406 19.24 25.30 -12.30
N LYS A 407 18.04 25.88 -12.46
CA LYS A 407 17.81 26.95 -13.45
C LYS A 407 17.97 28.36 -12.91
N ALA A 408 17.59 28.55 -11.65
CA ALA A 408 17.65 29.82 -10.94
C ALA A 408 17.95 29.54 -9.46
N PRO A 409 18.18 30.56 -8.61
CA PRO A 409 18.51 30.35 -7.20
C PRO A 409 17.50 29.44 -6.47
N THR A 410 16.21 29.54 -6.79
CA THR A 410 15.07 28.86 -6.17
C THR A 410 14.44 27.75 -7.03
N GLU A 411 15.04 27.44 -8.19
CA GLU A 411 14.41 26.59 -9.21
C GLU A 411 15.31 25.45 -9.69
N ASN A 412 14.75 24.24 -9.73
CA ASN A 412 15.34 23.10 -10.43
C ASN A 412 14.35 22.56 -11.46
N ILE A 413 14.86 21.96 -12.53
CA ILE A 413 14.06 21.34 -13.59
C ILE A 413 14.39 19.85 -13.58
N ILE A 414 13.38 18.98 -13.69
CA ILE A 414 13.57 17.55 -13.88
C ILE A 414 12.77 17.00 -15.07
N LEU A 415 13.28 15.95 -15.70
CA LEU A 415 12.54 15.12 -16.66
C LEU A 415 12.09 13.82 -15.96
N PRO A 416 10.77 13.56 -15.82
CA PRO A 416 10.22 12.34 -15.22
C PRO A 416 10.85 11.04 -15.77
N ASP A 417 11.18 10.10 -14.88
CA ASP A 417 11.55 8.72 -15.23
C ASP A 417 10.55 7.74 -14.60
N LEU A 418 10.11 6.75 -15.39
CA LEU A 418 9.19 5.69 -14.98
C LEU A 418 9.76 4.86 -13.81
N LYS A 419 11.09 4.84 -13.62
CA LYS A 419 11.75 4.25 -12.45
C LYS A 419 11.17 4.72 -11.12
N ALA A 420 10.60 5.93 -11.04
CA ALA A 420 9.84 6.41 -9.88
C ALA A 420 8.73 5.45 -9.42
N TRP A 421 8.17 4.64 -10.33
CA TRP A 421 7.07 3.69 -10.07
C TRP A 421 7.52 2.38 -9.40
N GLN A 422 8.83 2.16 -9.26
CA GLN A 422 9.41 1.06 -8.50
C GLN A 422 8.86 1.01 -7.07
N GLN A 423 8.49 -0.20 -6.63
CA GLN A 423 8.11 -0.49 -5.25
C GLN A 423 9.30 -0.32 -4.30
N ASP A 424 9.09 0.35 -3.17
CA ASP A 424 10.07 0.55 -2.09
C ASP A 424 9.53 -0.06 -0.78
N PRO A 425 9.40 -1.40 -0.68
CA PRO A 425 8.79 -2.06 0.48
C PRO A 425 9.62 -1.96 1.76
N GLU A 426 10.89 -1.58 1.67
CA GLU A 426 11.72 -1.23 2.83
C GLU A 426 11.40 0.17 3.39
N ASP A 427 10.60 0.97 2.68
CA ASP A 427 9.96 2.16 3.21
C ASP A 427 8.44 1.94 3.37
N PRO A 428 7.97 1.22 4.41
CA PRO A 428 6.56 0.87 4.55
C PRO A 428 5.61 2.07 4.78
N LEU A 429 6.15 3.26 5.08
CA LEU A 429 5.38 4.48 5.33
C LEU A 429 5.21 5.31 4.06
N ASP A 430 6.14 5.17 3.12
CA ASP A 430 6.07 5.71 1.76
C ASP A 430 6.62 4.70 0.73
N PRO A 431 5.90 3.60 0.47
CA PRO A 431 6.38 2.49 -0.37
C PRO A 431 6.14 2.70 -1.88
#